data_AF-A0AAW1D2R8-F1
#
_entry.id   AF-A0AAW1D2R8-F1
#
_cell.length_a   1.000
_cell.length_b   1.000
_cell.length_c   1.000
_cell.angle_alpha   90.00
_cell.angle_beta   90.00
_cell.angle_gamma   90.00
#
_symmetry.space_group_name_H-M   'P 1'
#
loop_
_entity.id
_entity.type
_entity.pdbx_description
1 polymer ?
#
loop_
_entity_poly.entity_id
_entity_poly.type
_entity_poly.pdbx_seq_one_letter_code
_entity_poly.pdbx_strand_id
1 'polypeptide(L)'
;MIKAALNFFEKSLDNRLTGFPSPFGWMKCTSPGFSLHGDQILILHKPEEFYETLLAGCNNANSRIMLASLYIGTGPLEEKLVHTINQRMNSIEDIKVNILLDANRGSRGKLNSRKMLLPLVYNNKQCQVSMFHTPSLRGPLKYILPARYNELVGLQHIKLYMFDNNVLISGQG
;
A
#
# COMPACT_ATOMS: atom_id res chain seq x y z
N MET A 1 -43.07 -33.06 -9.22
CA MET A 1 -43.12 -31.62 -9.56
C MET A 1 -42.46 -30.71 -8.52
N ILE A 2 -42.66 -30.94 -7.21
CA ILE A 2 -42.15 -30.05 -6.13
C ILE A 2 -40.61 -30.03 -6.02
N LYS A 3 -39.91 -31.15 -6.21
CA LYS A 3 -38.43 -31.22 -6.19
C LYS A 3 -37.75 -30.43 -7.31
N ALA A 4 -38.38 -30.35 -8.49
CA ALA A 4 -37.84 -29.60 -9.62
C ALA A 4 -37.96 -28.08 -9.41
N ALA A 5 -39.07 -27.65 -8.79
CA ALA A 5 -39.27 -26.26 -8.41
C ALA A 5 -38.30 -25.81 -7.31
N LEU A 6 -38.01 -26.68 -6.32
CA LEU A 6 -37.00 -26.41 -5.29
C LEU A 6 -35.58 -26.30 -5.87
N ASN A 7 -35.16 -27.24 -6.72
CA ASN A 7 -33.84 -27.17 -7.38
C ASN A 7 -33.70 -25.95 -8.30
N PHE A 8 -34.80 -25.52 -8.93
CA PHE A 8 -34.82 -24.32 -9.76
C PHE A 8 -34.73 -23.05 -8.90
N PHE A 9 -35.40 -23.03 -7.74
CA PHE A 9 -35.32 -21.93 -6.78
C PHE A 9 -33.93 -21.83 -6.13
N GLU A 10 -33.32 -22.95 -5.72
CA GLU A 10 -31.94 -22.98 -5.20
C GLU A 10 -30.92 -22.52 -6.25
N LYS A 11 -31.01 -23.01 -7.50
CA LYS A 11 -30.17 -22.50 -8.60
C LYS A 11 -30.41 -21.03 -8.92
N SER A 12 -31.64 -20.54 -8.78
CA SER A 12 -31.98 -19.13 -8.99
C SER A 12 -31.46 -18.23 -7.86
N LEU A 13 -31.35 -18.76 -6.64
CA LEU A 13 -30.73 -18.09 -5.50
C LEU A 13 -29.21 -18.10 -5.63
N ASP A 14 -28.60 -19.22 -6.01
CA ASP A 14 -27.17 -19.30 -6.31
C ASP A 14 -26.76 -18.33 -7.42
N ASN A 15 -27.51 -18.30 -8.54
CA ASN A 15 -27.22 -17.36 -9.64
C ASN A 15 -27.42 -15.88 -9.27
N ARG A 16 -28.25 -15.57 -8.26
CA ARG A 16 -28.42 -14.20 -7.74
C ARG A 16 -27.39 -13.82 -6.70
N LEU A 17 -26.76 -14.81 -6.05
CA LEU A 17 -25.65 -14.62 -5.12
C LEU A 17 -24.28 -14.63 -5.83
N THR A 18 -24.20 -15.05 -7.08
CA THR A 18 -22.95 -15.12 -7.86
C THR A 18 -22.69 -13.82 -8.63
N GLY A 19 -22.08 -12.84 -7.95
CA GLY A 19 -21.66 -11.58 -8.56
C GLY A 19 -20.50 -11.66 -9.58
N PHE A 20 -20.06 -12.87 -9.98
CA PHE A 20 -18.96 -13.05 -10.93
C PHE A 20 -19.43 -13.69 -12.24
N PRO A 21 -19.02 -13.17 -13.41
CA PRO A 21 -19.29 -13.79 -14.71
C PRO A 21 -18.70 -15.22 -14.78
N SER A 22 -19.40 -16.12 -15.48
CA SER A 22 -19.03 -17.54 -15.67
C SER A 22 -17.53 -17.84 -15.94
N PRO A 23 -16.76 -17.07 -16.74
CA PRO A 23 -15.33 -17.38 -16.96
C PRO A 23 -14.45 -17.23 -15.71
N PHE A 24 -14.93 -16.55 -14.67
CA PHE A 24 -14.16 -16.23 -13.47
C PHE A 24 -14.58 -17.03 -12.23
N GLY A 25 -15.52 -17.97 -12.36
CA GLY A 25 -16.03 -18.77 -11.25
C GLY A 25 -14.95 -19.57 -10.51
N TRP A 26 -13.86 -19.94 -11.21
CA TRP A 26 -12.73 -20.66 -10.63
C TRP A 26 -12.01 -19.87 -9.51
N MET A 27 -11.97 -18.54 -9.60
CA MET A 27 -11.24 -17.70 -8.63
C MET A 27 -11.81 -17.83 -7.20
N LYS A 28 -13.12 -18.06 -7.07
CA LYS A 28 -13.77 -18.27 -5.77
C LYS A 28 -13.30 -19.54 -5.08
N CYS A 29 -12.97 -20.57 -5.85
CA CYS A 29 -12.55 -21.87 -5.32
C CYS A 29 -11.06 -21.92 -4.98
N THR A 30 -10.24 -21.02 -5.54
CA THR A 30 -8.77 -21.09 -5.43
C THR A 30 -8.15 -19.96 -4.62
N SER A 31 -8.80 -18.80 -4.52
CA SER A 31 -8.22 -17.62 -3.88
C SER A 31 -8.82 -17.37 -2.49
N PRO A 32 -7.99 -17.10 -1.47
CA PRO A 32 -8.52 -16.63 -0.19
C PRO A 32 -9.25 -15.30 -0.40
N GLY A 33 -10.45 -15.20 0.17
CA GLY A 33 -11.28 -14.01 0.12
C GLY A 33 -11.67 -13.54 1.52
N PHE A 34 -11.87 -12.24 1.67
CA PHE A 34 -12.39 -11.63 2.89
C PHE A 34 -13.75 -11.02 2.57
N SER A 35 -14.75 -11.27 3.43
CA SER A 35 -16.07 -10.68 3.26
C SER A 35 -16.05 -9.24 3.76
N LEU A 36 -16.59 -8.32 2.96
CA LEU A 36 -16.69 -6.90 3.27
C LEU A 36 -18.09 -6.41 2.87
N HIS A 37 -18.62 -5.46 3.63
CA HIS A 37 -19.80 -4.70 3.21
C HIS A 37 -19.40 -3.63 2.20
N GLY A 38 -20.27 -3.33 1.24
CA GLY A 38 -19.96 -2.38 0.17
C GLY A 38 -19.72 -0.95 0.67
N ASP A 39 -20.29 -0.58 1.81
CA ASP A 39 -20.08 0.70 2.50
C ASP A 39 -18.69 0.81 3.15
N GLN A 40 -17.95 -0.30 3.28
CA GLN A 40 -16.56 -0.31 3.74
C GLN A 40 -15.55 -0.02 2.61
N ILE A 41 -16.03 0.18 1.38
CA ILE A 41 -15.21 0.45 0.20
C ILE A 41 -15.51 1.86 -0.32
N LEU A 42 -14.49 2.71 -0.35
CA LEU A 42 -14.55 4.04 -0.94
C LEU A 42 -13.64 4.10 -2.16
N ILE A 43 -14.20 4.48 -3.31
CA ILE A 43 -13.44 4.68 -4.55
C ILE A 43 -13.08 6.17 -4.65
N LEU A 44 -11.78 6.47 -4.61
CA LEU A 44 -11.26 7.82 -4.82
C LEU A 44 -10.93 7.98 -6.32
N HIS A 45 -11.36 9.09 -6.91
CA HIS A 45 -11.23 9.30 -8.35
C HIS A 45 -10.14 10.31 -8.70
N LYS A 46 -9.73 11.14 -7.75
CA LYS A 46 -8.78 12.23 -7.98
C LYS A 46 -7.50 12.08 -7.16
N PRO A 47 -6.33 12.50 -7.68
CA PRO A 47 -5.07 12.49 -6.93
C PRO A 47 -5.14 13.31 -5.64
N GLU A 48 -5.88 14.41 -5.63
CA GLU A 48 -6.04 15.27 -4.45
C GLU A 48 -6.84 14.56 -3.35
N GLU A 49 -7.90 13.83 -3.72
CA GLU A 49 -8.69 13.02 -2.79
C GLU A 49 -7.83 11.93 -2.14
N PHE A 50 -6.96 11.29 -2.94
CA PHE A 50 -6.01 10.31 -2.44
C PHE A 50 -5.04 10.92 -1.43
N TYR A 51 -4.42 12.06 -1.76
CA TYR A 51 -3.45 12.71 -0.88
C TYR A 51 -4.07 13.20 0.43
N GLU A 52 -5.26 13.82 0.37
CA GLU A 52 -5.96 14.27 1.58
C GLU A 52 -6.42 13.07 2.43
N THR A 53 -6.86 11.96 1.81
CA THR A 53 -7.18 10.72 2.54
C THR A 53 -5.95 10.11 3.20
N LEU A 54 -4.80 10.15 2.52
CA LEU A 54 -3.51 9.70 3.07
C LEU A 54 -3.11 10.53 4.30
N LEU A 55 -3.19 11.86 4.21
CA LEU A 55 -2.90 12.76 5.33
C LEU A 55 -3.86 12.54 6.50
N ALA A 56 -5.16 12.43 6.22
CA ALA A 56 -6.18 12.18 7.24
C ALA A 56 -5.93 10.83 7.95
N GLY A 57 -5.56 9.79 7.20
CA GLY A 57 -5.17 8.50 7.75
C GLY A 57 -3.98 8.61 8.71
N CYS A 58 -2.91 9.29 8.29
CA CYS A 58 -1.75 9.55 9.15
C CYS A 58 -2.12 10.32 10.42
N ASN A 59 -2.95 11.35 10.31
CA ASN A 59 -3.31 12.20 11.43
C ASN A 59 -4.24 11.51 12.44
N ASN A 60 -5.08 10.57 11.98
CA ASN A 60 -6.08 9.90 12.82
C ASN A 60 -5.64 8.54 13.36
N ALA A 61 -4.53 7.96 12.87
CA ALA A 61 -4.06 6.63 13.27
C ALA A 61 -3.66 6.58 14.76
N ASN A 62 -4.15 5.63 15.53
CA ASN A 62 -3.88 5.52 16.98
C ASN A 62 -2.94 4.38 17.35
N SER A 63 -2.73 3.41 16.47
CA SER A 63 -1.94 2.21 16.76
C SER A 63 -0.85 1.96 15.73
N ARG A 64 -1.15 2.11 14.44
CA ARG A 64 -0.19 1.77 13.38
C ARG A 64 -0.36 2.58 12.10
N ILE A 65 0.77 2.96 11.54
CA ILE A 65 0.91 3.52 10.19
C ILE A 65 1.87 2.60 9.43
N MET A 66 1.45 2.04 8.31
CA MET A 66 2.34 1.32 7.40
C MET A 66 2.25 1.90 6.00
N LEU A 67 3.40 2.28 5.43
CA LEU A 67 3.47 2.82 4.08
C LEU A 67 4.39 1.92 3.24
N ALA A 68 3.91 1.43 2.12
CA ALA A 68 4.71 0.73 1.13
C ALA A 68 4.57 1.45 -0.22
N SER A 69 5.69 1.95 -0.75
CA SER A 69 5.75 2.68 -2.01
C SER A 69 7.09 2.45 -2.70
N LEU A 70 7.20 2.76 -3.99
CA LEU A 70 8.48 2.71 -4.71
C LEU A 70 9.50 3.69 -4.12
N TYR A 71 9.06 4.93 -3.87
CA TYR A 71 9.84 5.98 -3.21
C TYR A 71 8.89 7.01 -2.60
N ILE A 72 9.44 7.91 -1.78
CA ILE A 72 8.77 9.14 -1.33
C ILE A 72 9.52 10.32 -1.96
N GLY A 73 8.77 11.19 -2.65
CA GLY A 73 9.31 12.38 -3.28
C GLY A 73 9.95 13.36 -2.29
N THR A 74 10.48 14.45 -2.82
CA THR A 74 11.11 15.52 -2.03
C THR A 74 10.41 16.86 -2.25
N GLY A 75 9.12 16.83 -2.58
CA GLY A 75 8.32 18.03 -2.81
C GLY A 75 7.59 18.48 -1.54
N PRO A 76 6.88 19.61 -1.62
CA PRO A 76 6.15 20.17 -0.48
C PRO A 76 5.07 19.25 0.09
N LEU A 77 4.45 18.42 -0.76
CA LEU A 77 3.43 17.47 -0.33
C LEU A 77 4.06 16.35 0.51
N GLU A 78 5.19 15.80 0.08
CA GLU A 78 5.88 14.77 0.85
C GLU A 78 6.47 15.32 2.15
N GLU A 79 6.96 16.57 2.16
CA GLU A 79 7.37 17.25 3.39
C GLU A 79 6.21 17.37 4.38
N LYS A 80 5.03 17.80 3.91
CA LYS A 80 3.81 17.89 4.74
C LYS A 80 3.38 16.51 5.26
N LEU A 81 3.46 15.46 4.44
CA LEU A 81 3.18 14.09 4.86
C LEU A 81 4.13 13.64 5.98
N VAL A 82 5.43 13.82 5.80
CA VAL A 82 6.45 13.46 6.81
C VAL A 82 6.22 14.26 8.09
N HIS A 83 5.95 15.56 7.98
CA HIS A 83 5.66 16.39 9.14
C HIS A 83 4.43 15.88 9.92
N THR A 84 3.36 15.52 9.21
CA THR A 84 2.12 14.98 9.81
C THR A 84 2.39 13.68 10.56
N ILE A 85 3.16 12.76 9.99
CA ILE A 85 3.54 11.50 10.64
C ILE A 85 4.38 11.78 11.89
N ASN A 86 5.33 12.72 11.81
CA ASN A 86 6.16 13.10 12.95
C ASN A 86 5.34 13.69 14.11
N GLN A 87 4.41 14.61 13.80
CA GLN A 87 3.49 15.17 14.79
C GLN A 87 2.64 14.07 15.43
N ARG A 88 2.17 13.12 14.63
CA ARG A 88 1.35 12.03 15.16
C ARG A 88 2.12 11.14 16.12
N MET A 89 3.35 10.74 15.79
CA MET A 89 4.22 9.98 16.69
C MET A 89 4.47 10.72 18.01
N ASN A 90 4.70 12.03 17.96
CA ASN A 90 4.87 12.83 19.17
C ASN A 90 3.59 12.93 20.03
N SER A 91 2.41 12.73 19.43
CA SER A 91 1.13 12.77 20.15
C SER A 91 0.69 11.43 20.73
N ILE A 92 1.22 10.31 20.24
CA ILE A 92 0.83 8.95 20.64
C ILE A 92 2.09 8.12 20.90
N GLU A 93 2.39 7.87 22.18
CA GLU A 93 3.64 7.24 22.63
C GLU A 93 3.89 5.81 22.10
N ASP A 94 2.81 5.06 21.81
CA ASP A 94 2.90 3.65 21.40
C ASP A 94 2.50 3.38 19.93
N ILE A 95 2.33 4.43 19.11
CA ILE A 95 2.03 4.22 17.68
C ILE A 95 3.23 3.56 17.00
N LYS A 96 2.99 2.60 16.09
CA LYS A 96 4.03 1.94 15.30
C LYS A 96 4.04 2.45 13.87
N VAL A 97 5.17 2.96 13.38
CA VAL A 97 5.31 3.47 12.02
C VAL A 97 6.31 2.61 11.24
N ASN A 98 5.84 1.95 10.19
CA ASN A 98 6.69 1.15 9.30
C ASN A 98 6.62 1.68 7.88
N ILE A 99 7.77 1.99 7.28
CA ILE A 99 7.84 2.50 5.91
C ILE A 99 8.75 1.57 5.09
N LEU A 100 8.22 1.01 4.00
CA LEU A 100 8.92 0.13 3.08
C LEU A 100 9.07 0.80 1.71
N LEU A 101 10.32 1.09 1.33
CA LEU A 101 10.66 1.71 0.04
C LEU A 101 11.63 0.87 -0.78
N ASP A 102 11.70 1.09 -2.09
CA ASP A 102 12.71 0.47 -2.94
C ASP A 102 14.10 1.09 -2.68
N ALA A 103 15.09 0.23 -2.45
CA ALA A 103 16.45 0.64 -2.10
C ALA A 103 17.16 1.44 -3.20
N ASN A 104 16.83 1.23 -4.47
CA ASN A 104 17.47 1.95 -5.57
C ASN A 104 16.73 3.26 -5.84
N ARG A 105 15.40 3.21 -5.99
CA ARG A 105 14.58 4.40 -6.28
C ARG A 105 14.54 5.37 -5.12
N GLY A 106 14.41 4.90 -3.88
CA GLY A 106 14.39 5.75 -2.68
C GLY A 106 15.71 6.47 -2.36
N SER A 107 16.76 6.21 -3.13
CA SER A 107 18.15 6.64 -2.86
C SER A 107 18.77 7.45 -3.98
N ARG A 108 18.01 7.65 -5.06
CA ARG A 108 18.49 8.29 -6.27
C ARG A 108 18.63 9.79 -6.04
N GLY A 109 19.78 10.36 -6.41
CA GLY A 109 20.04 11.79 -6.29
C GLY A 109 20.52 12.24 -4.91
N LYS A 110 20.92 13.52 -4.81
CA LYS A 110 21.47 14.12 -3.58
C LYS A 110 20.40 14.34 -2.51
N LEU A 111 19.20 14.75 -2.92
CA LEU A 111 17.98 14.79 -2.11
C LEU A 111 17.12 13.62 -2.57
N ASN A 112 16.70 12.79 -1.64
CA ASN A 112 16.01 11.53 -1.91
C ASN A 112 15.15 11.13 -0.70
N SER A 113 14.39 10.05 -0.84
CA SER A 113 13.47 9.56 0.19
C SER A 113 14.18 9.24 1.50
N ARG A 114 15.40 8.70 1.46
CA ARG A 114 16.17 8.41 2.68
C ARG A 114 16.40 9.68 3.49
N LYS A 115 16.81 10.77 2.83
CA LYS A 115 17.00 12.07 3.49
C LYS A 115 15.70 12.66 3.99
N MET A 116 14.63 12.57 3.18
CA MET A 116 13.30 13.07 3.55
C MET A 116 12.76 12.40 4.82
N LEU A 117 13.06 11.12 5.04
CA LEU A 117 12.58 10.36 6.20
C LEU A 117 13.48 10.43 7.44
N LEU A 118 14.66 11.06 7.36
CA LEU A 118 15.58 11.17 8.50
C LEU A 118 14.93 11.74 9.77
N PRO A 119 14.07 12.78 9.71
CA PRO A 119 13.42 13.31 10.90
C PRO A 119 12.55 12.30 11.64
N LEU A 120 11.99 11.30 10.93
CA LEU A 120 11.16 10.28 11.55
C LEU A 120 12.03 9.26 12.29
N VAL A 121 13.12 8.81 11.68
CA VAL A 121 13.97 7.73 12.20
C VAL A 121 14.85 8.20 13.36
N TYR A 122 15.44 9.39 13.26
CA TYR A 122 16.36 9.86 14.30
C TYR A 122 15.65 10.26 15.59
N ASN A 123 14.42 10.78 15.48
CA ASN A 123 13.72 11.35 16.62
C ASN A 123 12.76 10.37 17.30
N ASN A 124 12.38 9.27 16.63
CA ASN A 124 11.31 8.41 17.10
C ASN A 124 11.72 6.93 17.04
N LYS A 125 11.81 6.28 18.21
CA LYS A 125 12.07 4.82 18.32
C LYS A 125 10.93 3.99 17.72
N GLN A 126 9.76 4.60 17.56
CA GLN A 126 8.53 4.03 17.01
C GLN A 126 8.54 3.88 15.49
N CYS A 127 9.51 4.50 14.80
CA CYS A 127 9.60 4.52 13.35
C CYS A 127 10.68 3.56 12.84
N GLN A 128 10.29 2.65 11.95
CA GLN A 128 11.20 1.80 11.19
C GLN A 128 11.06 2.06 9.69
N VAL A 129 12.18 2.40 9.05
CA VAL A 129 12.28 2.51 7.59
C VAL A 129 13.06 1.32 7.06
N SER A 130 12.43 0.53 6.20
CA SER A 130 13.00 -0.63 5.53
C SER A 130 13.19 -0.35 4.05
N MET A 131 14.34 -0.75 3.50
CA MET A 131 14.64 -0.60 2.08
C MET A 131 14.63 -1.97 1.40
N PHE A 132 13.62 -2.23 0.56
CA PHE A 132 13.53 -3.44 -0.24
C PHE A 132 14.64 -3.48 -1.28
N HIS A 133 15.35 -4.61 -1.34
CA HIS A 133 16.38 -4.83 -2.36
C HIS A 133 16.01 -6.05 -3.21
N THR A 134 15.81 -5.82 -4.51
CA THR A 134 15.52 -6.89 -5.46
C THR A 134 16.65 -7.93 -5.45
N PRO A 135 16.35 -9.24 -5.24
CA PRO A 135 17.37 -10.29 -5.13
C PRO A 135 18.25 -10.45 -6.38
N SER A 136 17.72 -10.13 -7.56
CA SER A 136 18.40 -10.17 -8.85
C SER A 136 19.48 -9.10 -9.05
N LEU A 137 19.64 -8.18 -8.08
CA LEU A 137 20.71 -7.16 -8.04
C LEU A 137 21.72 -7.40 -6.90
N ARG A 138 21.87 -8.64 -6.42
CA ARG A 138 22.92 -9.01 -5.44
C ARG A 138 24.24 -9.35 -6.15
N GLY A 139 25.37 -8.87 -5.61
CA GLY A 139 26.72 -9.21 -6.08
C GLY A 139 27.37 -8.21 -7.06
N PRO A 140 28.49 -8.57 -7.72
CA PRO A 140 29.29 -7.67 -8.56
C PRO A 140 28.53 -7.07 -9.76
N LEU A 141 27.38 -7.65 -10.17
CA LEU A 141 26.49 -7.07 -11.20
C LEU A 141 26.02 -5.64 -10.86
N LYS A 142 25.92 -5.28 -9.58
CA LYS A 142 25.56 -3.94 -9.12
C LYS A 142 26.55 -2.85 -9.57
N TYR A 143 27.82 -3.21 -9.74
CA TYR A 143 28.88 -2.28 -10.17
C TYR A 143 28.97 -2.15 -11.70
N ILE A 144 28.43 -3.13 -12.43
CA ILE A 144 28.56 -3.23 -13.89
C ILE A 144 27.33 -2.66 -14.60
N LEU A 145 26.14 -2.77 -14.00
CA LEU A 145 24.90 -2.30 -14.63
C LEU A 145 24.69 -0.79 -14.42
N PRO A 146 24.55 0.02 -15.49
CA PRO A 146 24.18 1.42 -15.38
C PRO A 146 22.83 1.59 -14.68
N ALA A 147 22.66 2.67 -13.92
CA ALA A 147 21.46 2.92 -13.09
C ALA A 147 20.11 2.83 -13.83
N ARG A 148 20.10 2.98 -15.16
CA ARG A 148 18.89 2.85 -16.01
C ARG A 148 18.44 1.41 -16.23
N TYR A 149 19.35 0.43 -16.20
CA TYR A 149 19.00 -0.98 -16.43
C TYR A 149 18.52 -1.71 -15.17
N ASN A 150 18.70 -1.11 -13.98
CA ASN A 150 18.12 -1.63 -12.73
C ASN A 150 16.58 -1.63 -12.73
N GLU A 151 15.95 -0.82 -13.58
CA GLU A 151 14.49 -0.79 -13.73
C GLU A 151 13.97 -2.04 -14.48
N LEU A 152 14.81 -2.68 -15.29
CA LEU A 152 14.47 -3.88 -16.06
C LEU A 152 14.55 -5.17 -15.23
N VAL A 153 15.25 -5.12 -14.08
CA VAL A 153 15.60 -6.30 -13.27
C VAL A 153 14.58 -6.57 -12.15
N GLY A 154 13.64 -5.64 -11.92
CA GLY A 154 12.52 -5.75 -10.98
C GLY A 154 12.52 -4.66 -9.93
N LEU A 155 11.41 -3.93 -9.80
CA LEU A 155 11.18 -2.87 -8.81
C LEU A 155 10.05 -3.25 -7.86
N GLN A 156 10.08 -2.72 -6.63
CA GLN A 156 8.93 -2.80 -5.74
C GLN A 156 7.81 -1.85 -6.22
N HIS A 157 6.77 -2.39 -6.84
CA HIS A 157 5.59 -1.63 -7.28
C HIS A 157 4.42 -1.62 -6.28
N ILE A 158 4.66 -2.07 -5.04
CA ILE A 158 3.64 -2.05 -3.98
C ILE A 158 3.30 -0.59 -3.65
N LYS A 159 2.01 -0.26 -3.64
CA LYS A 159 1.45 1.04 -3.23
C LYS A 159 0.29 0.77 -2.26
N LEU A 160 0.66 0.61 -1.00
CA LEU A 160 -0.27 0.23 0.06
C LEU A 160 0.01 1.09 1.27
N TYR A 161 -1.03 1.69 1.80
CA TYR A 161 -0.98 2.58 2.95
C TYR A 161 -2.01 2.09 3.94
N MET A 162 -1.59 1.79 5.16
CA MET A 162 -2.45 1.24 6.19
C MET A 162 -2.42 2.15 7.41
N PHE A 163 -3.60 2.43 7.93
CA PHE A 163 -3.84 3.27 9.10
C PHE A 163 -4.77 2.51 10.02
N ASP A 164 -4.23 1.95 11.10
CA ASP A 164 -4.97 1.02 11.96
C ASP A 164 -5.66 -0.07 11.14
N ASN A 165 -7.00 -0.08 11.09
CA ASN A 165 -7.82 -1.06 10.38
C ASN A 165 -8.23 -0.62 8.97
N ASN A 166 -7.80 0.55 8.52
CA ASN A 166 -8.10 1.09 7.19
C ASN A 166 -6.93 0.83 6.24
N VAL A 167 -7.24 0.44 5.01
CA VAL A 167 -6.26 0.23 3.95
C VAL A 167 -6.60 1.12 2.77
N LEU A 168 -5.62 1.91 2.34
CA LEU A 168 -5.65 2.72 1.13
C LEU A 168 -4.70 2.10 0.10
N ILE A 169 -5.23 1.80 -1.07
CA ILE A 169 -4.50 1.16 -2.17
C ILE A 169 -4.52 2.12 -3.36
N SER A 170 -3.38 2.25 -4.05
CA SER A 170 -3.30 3.03 -5.28
C SER A 170 -2.67 2.22 -6.41
N GLY A 171 -3.20 2.36 -7.62
CA GLY A 171 -2.61 1.79 -8.84
C GLY A 171 -1.74 2.79 -9.61
N GLN A 172 -1.86 4.09 -9.31
CA GLN A 172 -1.25 5.15 -10.14
C GLN A 172 0.27 5.17 -9.96
N GLY A 173 1.00 5.16 -11.08
CA GLY A 173 2.47 5.22 -11.11
C GLY A 173 2.96 6.52 -11.71
#